data_AF-A0A7W0U8P4-F1
#
_entry.id   AF-A0A7W0U8P4-F1
#
_cell.length_a   1.000
_cell.length_b   1.000
_cell.length_c   1.000
_cell.angle_alpha   90.00
_cell.angle_beta   90.00
_cell.angle_gamma   90.00
#
_symmetry.space_group_name_H-M   'P 1'
#
loop_
_entity.id
_entity.type
_entity.pdbx_description
1 polymer ?
#
loop_
_entity_poly.entity_id
_entity_poly.type
_entity_poly.pdbx_seq_one_letter_code
_entity_poly.pdbx_strand_id
1 'polypeptide(L)'
;MTTQGPQGAGAPGGGDTPPTEEELQAALEEQMRRLTVPDVLVQTVITLVNLGARKLGLTGEPGAAGDDPGVGERDLEEARLAIEGTRAILPLLPGDLGQIREALSQLQMIYARAAGTGAGAPGAPGGGDTPPTEEDLQAAL
;
A
#
# COMPACT_ATOMS: atom_id res chain seq x y z
N MET A 1 57.74 -48.77 0.02
CA MET A 1 56.94 -47.54 -0.19
C MET A 1 55.58 -47.96 -0.71
N THR A 2 54.54 -47.32 -0.19
CA THR A 2 53.27 -47.92 0.25
C THR A 2 52.27 -48.18 -0.88
N THR A 3 51.60 -49.33 -0.80
CA THR A 3 50.41 -49.75 -1.55
C THR A 3 49.19 -48.93 -1.16
N GLN A 4 48.53 -48.28 -2.12
CA GLN A 4 47.26 -47.58 -1.92
C GLN A 4 46.10 -48.57 -2.11
N GLY A 5 45.42 -48.90 -1.01
CA GLY A 5 44.26 -49.79 -1.00
C GLY A 5 42.97 -49.14 -1.53
N PRO A 6 41.93 -49.94 -1.80
CA PRO A 6 40.65 -49.44 -2.34
C PRO A 6 39.91 -48.63 -1.26
N GLN A 7 39.56 -47.38 -1.59
CA GLN A 7 38.68 -46.57 -0.74
C GLN A 7 37.29 -47.21 -0.70
N GLY A 8 36.87 -47.54 0.53
CA GLY A 8 35.60 -48.16 0.84
C GLY A 8 34.40 -47.25 0.64
N ALA A 9 33.27 -47.93 0.44
CA ALA A 9 31.92 -47.40 0.40
C ALA A 9 31.52 -46.61 1.66
N GLY A 10 30.60 -45.66 1.50
CA GLY A 10 29.71 -45.24 2.58
C GLY A 10 29.30 -43.77 2.56
N ALA A 11 28.22 -43.46 1.84
CA ALA A 11 27.01 -42.82 2.39
C ALA A 11 26.09 -42.33 1.23
N PRO A 12 24.91 -42.94 1.00
CA PRO A 12 23.84 -42.25 0.30
C PRO A 12 23.25 -41.21 1.26
N GLY A 13 23.60 -39.94 1.06
CA GLY A 13 22.93 -38.82 1.71
C GLY A 13 21.49 -38.73 1.17
N GLY A 14 20.51 -39.13 1.98
CA GLY A 14 19.12 -38.80 1.75
C GLY A 14 18.93 -37.30 1.98
N GLY A 15 18.33 -36.60 1.01
CA GLY A 15 18.11 -35.16 1.15
C GLY A 15 17.29 -34.46 0.08
N ASP A 16 16.89 -35.12 -1.01
CA ASP A 16 16.19 -34.48 -2.14
C ASP A 16 14.86 -35.16 -2.50
N THR A 17 14.10 -35.63 -1.50
CA THR A 17 12.71 -36.06 -1.76
C THR A 17 11.79 -34.90 -1.39
N PRO A 18 10.98 -34.36 -2.33
CA PRO A 18 9.98 -33.36 -1.99
C PRO A 18 9.01 -33.94 -0.94
N PRO A 19 8.53 -33.13 0.01
CA PRO A 19 7.66 -33.60 1.08
C PRO A 19 6.41 -34.26 0.49
N THR A 20 5.98 -35.34 1.13
CA THR A 20 4.75 -36.04 0.78
C THR A 20 3.53 -35.17 1.11
N GLU A 21 2.38 -35.49 0.51
CA GLU A 21 1.14 -34.74 0.74
C GLU A 21 0.69 -34.79 2.21
N GLU A 22 0.89 -35.94 2.89
CA GLU A 22 0.60 -36.11 4.31
C GLU A 22 1.52 -35.24 5.20
N GLU A 23 2.82 -35.19 4.88
CA GLU A 23 3.77 -34.31 5.57
C GLU A 23 3.45 -32.83 5.35
N LEU A 24 3.01 -32.45 4.14
CA LEU A 24 2.59 -31.09 3.83
C LEU A 24 1.33 -30.70 4.62
N GLN A 25 0.35 -31.60 4.71
CA GLN A 25 -0.87 -31.36 5.49
C GLN A 25 -0.55 -31.20 6.99
N ALA A 26 0.26 -32.10 7.56
CA ALA A 26 0.69 -32.01 8.95
C ALA A 26 1.45 -30.70 9.23
N ALA A 27 2.29 -30.25 8.28
CA ALA A 27 3.01 -28.98 8.40
C ALA A 27 2.08 -27.75 8.34
N LEU A 28 1.03 -27.80 7.53
CA LEU A 28 0.01 -26.73 7.47
C LEU A 28 -0.83 -26.68 8.75
N GLU A 29 -1.25 -27.83 9.27
CA GLU A 29 -2.01 -27.92 10.53
C GLU A 29 -1.20 -27.36 11.71
N GLU A 30 0.09 -27.69 11.80
CA GLU A 30 0.96 -27.15 12.85
C GLU A 30 1.25 -25.64 12.68
N GLN A 31 1.25 -25.12 11.45
CA GLN A 31 1.29 -23.67 11.22
C GLN A 31 0.00 -23.00 11.71
N MET A 32 -1.16 -23.54 11.33
CA MET A 32 -2.47 -23.04 11.75
C MET A 32 -2.63 -23.04 13.27
N ARG A 33 -2.08 -24.06 13.96
CA ARG A 33 -2.11 -24.16 15.42
C ARG A 33 -1.32 -23.05 16.12
N ARG A 34 -0.26 -22.54 15.50
CA ARG A 34 0.62 -21.50 16.05
C ARG A 34 0.14 -20.08 15.73
N LEU A 35 -0.61 -19.91 14.65
CA LEU A 35 -1.16 -18.62 14.24
C LEU A 35 -2.25 -18.14 15.20
N THR A 36 -2.14 -16.89 15.66
CA THR A 36 -3.19 -16.24 16.44
C THR A 36 -3.95 -15.23 15.59
N VAL A 37 -5.25 -15.04 15.89
CA VAL A 37 -6.07 -14.04 15.21
C VAL A 37 -5.50 -12.62 15.37
N PRO A 38 -5.01 -12.18 16.55
CA PRO A 38 -4.35 -10.89 16.69
C PRO A 38 -3.17 -10.70 15.73
N ASP A 39 -2.32 -11.71 15.54
CA ASP A 39 -1.16 -11.61 14.64
C ASP A 39 -1.59 -11.36 13.19
N VAL A 40 -2.63 -12.08 12.73
CA VAL A 40 -3.21 -11.91 11.39
C VAL A 40 -3.79 -10.50 11.23
N LEU A 41 -4.51 -10.00 12.24
CA LEU A 41 -5.12 -8.67 12.19
C LEU A 41 -4.06 -7.55 12.22
N VAL A 42 -2.98 -7.70 12.98
CA VAL A 42 -1.83 -6.76 12.96
C VAL A 42 -1.21 -6.73 11.56
N GLN A 43 -0.91 -7.90 10.99
CA GLN A 43 -0.34 -7.98 9.64
C GLN A 43 -1.28 -7.41 8.57
N THR A 44 -2.60 -7.61 8.74
CA THR A 44 -3.61 -7.03 7.86
C THR A 44 -3.59 -5.51 7.92
N VAL A 45 -3.56 -4.92 9.11
CA VAL A 45 -3.48 -3.46 9.28
C VAL A 45 -2.20 -2.89 8.65
N ILE A 46 -1.05 -3.53 8.86
CA ILE A 46 0.21 -3.12 8.21
C ILE A 46 0.06 -3.13 6.68
N THR A 47 -0.59 -4.16 6.15
CA THR A 47 -0.83 -4.32 4.71
C THR A 47 -1.75 -3.21 4.19
N LEU A 48 -2.85 -2.91 4.88
CA LEU A 48 -3.78 -1.83 4.52
C LEU A 48 -3.10 -0.46 4.52
N VAL A 49 -2.28 -0.15 5.52
CA VAL A 49 -1.53 1.12 5.57
C VAL A 49 -0.59 1.25 4.37
N ASN A 50 0.17 0.19 4.06
CA ASN A 50 1.09 0.18 2.93
C ASN A 50 0.36 0.26 1.58
N LEU A 51 -0.78 -0.41 1.46
CA LEU A 51 -1.60 -0.37 0.25
C LEU A 51 -2.24 1.01 0.07
N GLY A 52 -2.78 1.61 1.13
CA GLY A 52 -3.31 2.98 1.08
C GLY A 52 -2.24 3.99 0.64
N ALA A 53 -1.00 3.86 1.12
CA ALA A 53 0.12 4.70 0.69
C ALA A 53 0.43 4.54 -0.80
N ARG A 54 0.42 3.30 -1.32
CA ARG A 54 0.57 3.00 -2.76
C ARG A 54 -0.52 3.63 -3.60
N LYS A 55 -1.79 3.50 -3.17
CA LYS A 55 -2.97 4.08 -3.85
C LYS A 55 -2.94 5.61 -3.89
N LEU A 56 -2.28 6.24 -2.92
CA LEU A 56 -2.02 7.68 -2.89
C LEU A 56 -0.78 8.10 -3.71
N GLY A 57 -0.07 7.18 -4.36
CA GLY A 57 1.10 7.47 -5.18
C GLY A 57 2.39 7.70 -4.41
N LEU A 58 2.46 7.33 -3.12
CA LEU A 58 3.65 7.57 -2.27
C LEU A 58 4.82 6.59 -2.52
N THR A 59 4.57 5.54 -3.31
CA THR A 59 5.55 4.47 -3.55
C THR A 59 5.87 4.28 -5.03
N GLY A 60 5.45 5.21 -5.89
CA GLY A 60 5.79 5.19 -7.31
C GLY A 60 7.26 5.57 -7.51
N GLU A 61 7.97 4.86 -8.39
CA GLU A 61 9.33 5.23 -8.76
C GLU A 61 9.36 6.65 -9.36
N PRO A 62 10.36 7.49 -9.03
CA PRO A 62 10.54 8.78 -9.67
C PRO A 62 10.71 8.58 -11.19
N GLY A 63 9.80 9.15 -11.99
CA GLY A 63 9.85 9.03 -13.46
C GLY A 63 8.85 8.06 -14.07
N ALA A 64 8.01 7.39 -13.28
CA ALA A 64 6.79 6.79 -13.82
C ALA A 64 5.79 7.90 -14.23
N ALA A 65 5.86 9.09 -13.65
CA ALA A 65 5.26 10.31 -14.24
C ALA A 65 6.10 10.82 -15.43
N GLY A 66 6.37 9.95 -16.41
CA GLY A 66 6.69 10.40 -17.76
C GLY A 66 5.42 10.90 -18.43
N ASP A 67 5.53 11.58 -19.57
CA ASP A 67 4.43 12.13 -20.38
C ASP A 67 3.41 11.09 -20.93
N ASP A 68 3.25 9.96 -20.25
CA ASP A 68 2.27 8.91 -20.51
C ASP A 68 1.04 9.13 -19.59
N PRO A 69 -0.15 9.48 -20.13
CA PRO A 69 -1.36 9.82 -19.37
C PRO A 69 -2.00 8.63 -18.61
N GLY A 70 -1.24 7.57 -18.31
CA GLY A 70 -1.71 6.32 -17.71
C GLY A 70 -0.92 5.79 -16.52
N VAL A 71 0.08 6.52 -15.99
CA VAL A 71 0.76 6.09 -14.76
C VAL A 71 -0.09 6.43 -13.54
N GLY A 72 -1.05 5.53 -13.32
CA GLY A 72 -1.78 5.28 -12.08
C GLY A 72 -2.29 6.53 -11.40
N GLU A 73 -3.41 7.06 -11.89
CA GLU A 73 -4.18 8.09 -11.20
C GLU A 73 -4.40 7.68 -9.72
N ARG A 74 -4.27 8.63 -8.80
CA ARG A 74 -4.46 8.37 -7.36
C ARG A 74 -5.86 7.82 -7.13
N ASP A 75 -5.93 6.65 -6.52
CA ASP A 75 -7.18 5.94 -6.25
C ASP A 75 -7.65 6.29 -4.83
N LEU A 76 -8.40 7.39 -4.74
CA LEU A 76 -8.85 7.93 -3.46
C LEU A 76 -9.90 7.03 -2.78
N GLU A 77 -10.72 6.31 -3.54
CA GLU A 77 -11.72 5.39 -2.95
C GLU A 77 -11.04 4.20 -2.28
N GLU A 78 -10.06 3.57 -2.94
CA GLU A 78 -9.29 2.47 -2.32
C GLU A 78 -8.45 2.96 -1.14
N ALA A 79 -7.86 4.16 -1.23
CA ALA A 79 -7.11 4.75 -0.12
C ALA A 79 -8.03 5.02 1.09
N ARG A 80 -9.24 5.51 0.85
CA ARG A 80 -10.26 5.72 1.88
C ARG A 80 -10.65 4.41 2.55
N LEU A 81 -10.93 3.37 1.76
CA LEU A 81 -11.30 2.05 2.27
C LEU A 81 -10.20 1.46 3.15
N ALA A 82 -8.93 1.59 2.74
CA ALA A 82 -7.79 1.16 3.55
C ALA A 82 -7.70 1.91 4.90
N ILE A 83 -7.96 3.22 4.90
CA ILE A 83 -8.00 4.04 6.13
C ILE A 83 -9.15 3.59 7.04
N GLU A 84 -10.36 3.45 6.50
CA GLU A 84 -11.55 3.07 7.26
C GLU A 84 -11.43 1.66 7.83
N GLY A 85 -10.96 0.70 7.02
CA GLY A 85 -10.69 -0.67 7.46
C GLY A 85 -9.65 -0.71 8.58
N THR A 86 -8.56 0.05 8.44
CA THR A 86 -7.54 0.15 9.49
C THR A 86 -8.12 0.72 10.80
N ARG A 87 -8.92 1.78 10.71
CA ARG A 87 -9.59 2.39 11.88
C ARG A 87 -10.55 1.43 12.59
N ALA A 88 -11.24 0.58 11.83
CA ALA A 88 -12.18 -0.39 12.37
C ALA A 88 -11.48 -1.54 13.11
N ILE A 89 -10.31 -1.99 12.63
CA ILE A 89 -9.57 -3.11 13.22
C ILE A 89 -8.75 -2.67 14.44
N LEU A 90 -8.15 -1.48 14.41
CA LEU A 90 -7.23 -0.99 15.44
C LEU A 90 -7.73 -1.08 16.92
N PRO A 91 -9.02 -0.86 17.24
CA PRO A 91 -9.53 -1.01 18.61
C PRO A 91 -9.59 -2.45 19.10
N LEU A 92 -9.54 -3.43 18.19
CA LEU A 92 -9.61 -4.87 18.50
C LEU A 92 -8.24 -5.48 18.82
N LEU A 93 -7.17 -4.76 18.50
CA LEU A 93 -5.80 -5.24 18.61
C LEU A 93 -5.23 -4.98 20.03
N PRO A 94 -4.67 -6.00 20.70
CA PRO A 94 -3.97 -5.82 21.96
C PRO A 94 -2.56 -5.23 21.75
N GLY A 95 -1.96 -4.70 22.82
CA GLY A 95 -0.55 -4.28 22.83
C GLY A 95 -0.30 -2.83 22.43
N ASP A 96 0.98 -2.50 22.24
CA ASP A 96 1.41 -1.18 21.78
C ASP A 96 1.32 -1.08 20.25
N LEU A 97 0.51 -0.14 19.79
CA LEU A 97 0.22 0.12 18.38
C LEU A 97 0.67 1.52 17.95
N GLY A 98 1.52 2.19 18.74
CA GLY A 98 1.92 3.58 18.53
C GLY A 98 2.41 3.86 17.10
N GLN A 99 3.32 3.03 16.59
CA GLN A 99 3.83 3.18 15.22
C GLN A 99 2.75 3.04 14.15
N ILE A 100 1.80 2.12 14.34
CA ILE A 100 0.70 1.90 13.39
C ILE A 100 -0.27 3.09 13.42
N ARG A 101 -0.56 3.64 14.60
CA ARG A 101 -1.41 4.83 14.76
C ARG A 101 -0.77 6.06 14.13
N GLU A 102 0.54 6.21 14.29
CA GLU A 102 1.31 7.27 13.66
C GLU A 102 1.27 7.15 12.13
N ALA A 103 1.55 5.96 11.59
CA ALA A 103 1.49 5.72 10.15
C ALA A 103 0.07 5.94 9.57
N LEU A 104 -0.98 5.54 10.29
CA LEU A 104 -2.36 5.83 9.92
C LEU A 104 -2.65 7.34 9.90
N SER A 105 -2.16 8.07 10.90
CA SER A 105 -2.35 9.53 10.99
C SER A 105 -1.67 10.24 9.83
N GLN A 106 -0.45 9.83 9.48
CA GLN A 106 0.27 10.34 8.30
C GLN A 106 -0.50 10.03 7.01
N LEU A 107 -0.99 8.79 6.86
CA LEU A 107 -1.78 8.38 5.70
C LEU A 107 -3.06 9.23 5.56
N GLN A 108 -3.76 9.48 6.66
CA GLN A 108 -4.97 10.33 6.69
C GLN A 108 -4.68 11.78 6.29
N MET A 109 -3.56 12.36 6.74
CA MET A 109 -3.16 13.71 6.35
C MET A 109 -2.89 13.81 4.84
N ILE A 110 -2.20 12.82 4.27
CA ILE A 110 -1.88 12.79 2.84
C ILE A 110 -3.17 12.62 2.03
N TYR A 111 -4.05 11.70 2.45
CA TYR A 111 -5.36 11.52 1.84
C TYR A 111 -6.17 12.82 1.85
N ALA A 112 -6.26 13.51 2.99
CA ALA A 112 -7.01 14.75 3.11
C ALA A 112 -6.48 15.85 2.15
N ARG A 113 -5.16 15.96 2.00
CA ARG A 113 -4.54 16.88 1.03
C ARG A 113 -4.89 16.49 -0.40
N ALA A 114 -4.79 15.20 -0.74
CA ALA A 114 -5.11 14.71 -2.09
C ALA A 114 -6.59 14.88 -2.45
N ALA A 115 -7.50 14.57 -1.52
CA ALA A 115 -8.94 14.76 -1.70
C ALA A 115 -9.30 16.26 -1.80
N GLY A 116 -8.64 17.12 -1.01
CA GLY A 116 -8.81 18.58 -1.08
C GLY A 116 -8.34 19.18 -2.41
N THR A 117 -7.30 18.62 -3.05
CA THR A 117 -6.86 19.05 -4.38
C THR A 117 -7.80 18.63 -5.51
N GLY A 118 -8.65 17.61 -5.31
CA GLY A 118 -9.68 17.19 -6.28
C GLY A 118 -11.05 17.87 -6.10
N ALA A 119 -11.32 18.41 -4.91
CA ALA A 119 -12.60 19.04 -4.56
C ALA A 119 -12.66 20.56 -4.85
N GLY A 120 -11.73 21.11 -5.64
CA GLY A 120 -11.60 22.55 -5.84
C GLY A 120 -11.06 22.95 -7.20
N ALA A 121 -11.89 22.84 -8.24
CA ALA A 121 -12.09 24.02 -9.08
C ALA A 121 -13.18 24.84 -8.38
N PRO A 122 -12.88 25.96 -7.71
CA PRO A 122 -13.89 26.97 -7.49
C PRO A 122 -14.42 27.33 -8.88
N GLY A 123 -15.71 27.08 -9.12
CA GLY A 123 -16.40 27.79 -10.18
C GLY A 123 -16.00 29.26 -10.05
N ALA A 124 -15.49 29.82 -11.14
CA ALA A 124 -15.05 31.20 -11.18
C ALA A 124 -16.08 32.06 -10.44
N PRO A 125 -15.68 32.93 -9.49
CA PRO A 125 -16.58 34.00 -9.13
C PRO A 125 -16.88 34.71 -10.45
N GLY A 126 -18.16 34.70 -10.84
CA GLY A 126 -18.67 35.56 -11.89
C GLY A 126 -18.43 37.00 -11.44
N GLY A 127 -17.22 37.47 -11.68
CA GLY A 127 -16.83 38.86 -11.56
C GLY A 127 -17.39 39.58 -12.77
N GLY A 128 -18.65 40.01 -12.66
CA GLY A 128 -19.05 41.22 -13.35
C GLY A 128 -18.21 42.37 -12.82
N ASP A 129 -17.23 42.78 -13.62
CA ASP A 129 -16.85 44.17 -13.91
C ASP A 129 -15.56 44.13 -14.74
N THR A 130 -15.71 43.89 -16.03
CA THR A 130 -14.73 44.42 -16.98
C THR A 130 -15.04 45.91 -17.09
N PRO A 131 -14.14 46.83 -16.73
CA PRO A 131 -14.37 48.24 -17.02
C PRO A 131 -14.53 48.39 -18.54
N PRO A 132 -15.46 49.24 -19.01
CA PRO A 132 -15.74 49.41 -20.43
C PRO A 132 -14.43 49.75 -21.16
N THR A 133 -14.23 49.11 -22.30
CA THR A 133 -13.06 49.41 -23.12
C THR A 133 -13.24 50.78 -23.77
N GLU A 134 -12.14 51.43 -24.14
CA GLU A 134 -12.15 52.75 -24.80
C GLU A 134 -12.87 52.73 -26.16
N GLU A 135 -13.13 51.52 -26.69
CA GLU A 135 -13.94 51.25 -27.88
C GLU A 135 -15.45 51.38 -27.60
N ASP A 136 -15.90 51.02 -26.39
CA ASP A 136 -17.31 51.13 -25.96
C ASP A 136 -17.73 52.59 -25.70
N LEU A 137 -16.79 53.44 -25.28
CA LEU A 137 -17.05 54.87 -25.03
C LEU A 137 -17.09 55.71 -26.32
N GLN A 138 -16.43 55.25 -27.39
CA GLN A 138 -16.40 55.97 -28.67
C GLN A 138 -17.62 55.70 -29.56
N ALA A 139 -18.40 54.65 -29.27
CA ALA A 139 -19.62 54.34 -30.01
C ALA A 139 -20.87 55.12 -29.54
N ALA A 140 -20.75 55.96 -28.50
CA ALA A 140 -21.87 56.67 -27.86
C ALA A 140 -21.86 58.20 -28.06
N LEU A 141 -21.03 58.72 -28.96
CA LEU A 141 -21.01 60.12 -29.41
C LEU A 141 -21.29 60.19 -30.92
#